data_AF-A0A6L9LSG3-F1
#
_entry.id   AF-A0A6L9LSG3-F1
#
_cell.length_a   1.000
_cell.length_b   1.000
_cell.length_c   1.000
_cell.angle_alpha   90.00
_cell.angle_beta   90.00
_cell.angle_gamma   90.00
#
_symmetry.space_group_name_H-M   'P 1'
#
loop_
_entity.id
_entity.type
_entity.pdbx_description
1 polymer ?
#
loop_
_entity_poly.entity_id
_entity_poly.type
_entity_poly.pdbx_seq_one_letter_code
_entity_poly.pdbx_strand_id
1 'polypeptide(L)'
;MSNSSVFKGIVRNICTTITIVGLCLLGLICLDASEGVLAARYFPNSIIVAEHQVYALLLAVPVPLHLIFIGLILQKRWLSEPLARCAVIGIIGSGVWLGVALGVKFFVL
;
A
#
# COMPACT_ATOMS: atom_id res chain seq x y z
N MET A 1 -37.37 0.37 -1.87
CA MET A 1 -36.40 1.24 -2.57
C MET A 1 -35.32 1.87 -1.66
N SER A 2 -35.41 1.82 -0.32
CA SER A 2 -34.42 2.42 0.59
C SER A 2 -33.15 1.59 0.85
N ASN A 3 -33.20 0.25 0.72
CA ASN A 3 -32.05 -0.61 1.02
C ASN A 3 -30.86 -0.39 0.07
N SER A 4 -31.11 0.09 -1.16
CA SER A 4 -30.05 0.28 -2.16
C SER A 4 -29.20 1.54 -1.91
N SER A 5 -29.74 2.58 -1.28
CA SER A 5 -28.98 3.80 -0.96
C SER A 5 -28.11 3.61 0.28
N VAL A 6 -28.65 2.97 1.32
CA VAL A 6 -27.92 2.64 2.56
C VAL A 6 -26.75 1.71 2.26
N PHE A 7 -26.98 0.64 1.49
CA PHE A 7 -25.93 -0.30 1.09
C PHE A 7 -24.81 0.39 0.29
N LYS A 8 -25.15 1.28 -0.64
CA LYS A 8 -24.15 2.08 -1.39
C LYS A 8 -23.30 2.96 -0.48
N GLY A 9 -23.90 3.55 0.56
CA GLY A 9 -23.19 4.35 1.56
C GLY A 9 -22.22 3.53 2.40
N ILE A 10 -22.65 2.36 2.89
CA ILE A 10 -21.80 1.45 3.68
C ILE A 10 -20.58 1.00 2.86
N VAL A 11 -20.79 0.53 1.64
CA VAL A 11 -19.69 0.10 0.75
C VAL A 11 -18.70 1.24 0.52
N ARG A 12 -19.21 2.45 0.26
CA ARG A 12 -18.35 3.62 0.06
C ARG A 12 -17.51 3.92 1.31
N ASN A 13 -18.12 3.92 2.49
CA ASN A 13 -17.41 4.16 3.75
C ASN A 13 -16.32 3.12 4.00
N ILE A 14 -16.62 1.84 3.82
CA ILE A 14 -15.63 0.76 3.98
C ILE A 14 -14.44 0.98 3.05
N CYS A 15 -14.70 1.28 1.78
CA CYS A 15 -13.61 1.50 0.83
C CYS A 15 -12.79 2.75 1.17
N THR A 16 -13.42 3.82 1.67
CA THR A 16 -12.72 5.01 2.15
C THR A 16 -11.83 4.67 3.35
N THR A 17 -12.35 3.89 4.30
CA THR A 17 -11.58 3.42 5.44
C THR A 17 -10.36 2.60 5.00
N ILE A 18 -10.51 1.70 4.03
CA ILE A 18 -9.37 0.93 3.46
C ILE A 18 -8.31 1.87 2.89
N THR A 19 -8.72 2.87 2.08
CA THR A 19 -7.78 3.85 1.52
C THR A 19 -7.07 4.65 2.61
N ILE A 20 -7.79 5.09 3.65
CA ILE A 20 -7.22 5.83 4.78
C ILE A 20 -6.22 4.96 5.53
N VAL A 21 -6.55 3.69 5.81
CA VAL A 21 -5.63 2.75 6.45
C VAL A 21 -4.36 2.59 5.63
N GLY A 22 -4.48 2.43 4.31
CA GLY A 22 -3.32 2.36 3.41
C GLY A 22 -2.45 3.62 3.47
N LEU A 23 -3.06 4.82 3.52
CA LEU A 23 -2.34 6.08 3.68
C LEU A 23 -1.65 6.21 5.04
N CYS A 24 -2.31 5.81 6.12
CA CYS A 24 -1.72 5.79 7.47
C CYS A 24 -0.52 4.83 7.53
N LEU A 25 -0.64 3.64 6.96
CA LEU A 25 0.46 2.68 6.87
C LEU A 25 1.64 3.21 6.06
N LEU A 26 1.36 3.92 4.95
CA LEU A 26 2.41 4.58 4.17
C LEU A 26 3.13 5.65 5.00
N GLY A 27 2.38 6.48 5.74
CA GLY A 27 2.93 7.47 6.65
C GLY A 27 3.81 6.86 7.75
N LEU A 28 3.36 5.77 8.36
CA LEU A 28 4.15 5.03 9.34
C LEU A 28 5.45 4.48 8.75
N ILE A 29 5.41 3.92 7.54
CA ILE A 29 6.63 3.43 6.86
C ILE A 29 7.60 4.57 6.56
N CYS A 30 7.11 5.76 6.19
CA CYS A 30 7.97 6.93 6.00
C CYS A 30 8.65 7.37 7.31
N LEU A 31 7.92 7.34 8.43
CA LEU A 31 8.47 7.63 9.76
C LEU A 31 9.52 6.57 10.16
N ASP A 32 9.18 5.28 10.06
CA ASP A 32 10.10 4.16 10.36
C ASP A 32 11.36 4.21 9.49
N ALA A 33 11.24 4.65 8.24
CA ALA A 33 12.37 4.84 7.34
C ALA A 33 13.25 6.02 7.77
N SER A 34 12.64 7.14 8.19
CA SER A 34 13.37 8.32 8.67
C SER A 34 14.14 8.06 9.96
N GLU A 35 13.63 7.18 10.83
CA GLU A 35 14.30 6.75 12.06
C GLU A 35 15.29 5.60 11.85
N GLY A 36 15.37 5.03 10.64
CA GLY A 36 16.23 3.90 10.32
C GLY A 36 15.76 2.55 10.91
N VAL A 37 14.63 2.53 11.62
CA VAL A 37 14.00 1.34 12.21
C VAL A 37 13.69 0.29 11.14
N LEU A 38 13.29 0.74 9.95
CA LEU A 38 12.93 -0.15 8.85
C LEU A 38 14.11 -1.03 8.40
N ALA A 39 15.30 -0.46 8.27
CA ALA A 39 16.50 -1.22 7.89
C ALA A 39 16.92 -2.21 8.96
N ALA A 40 16.87 -1.79 10.24
CA ALA A 40 17.17 -2.66 11.37
C ALA A 40 16.21 -3.86 11.45
N ARG A 41 14.94 -3.68 11.06
CA ARG A 41 13.94 -4.75 11.06
C ARG A 41 14.14 -5.78 9.94
N TYR A 42 14.49 -5.34 8.73
CA TYR A 42 14.69 -6.24 7.59
C TYR A 42 16.09 -6.87 7.54
N PHE A 43 17.11 -6.18 8.05
CA PHE A 43 18.50 -6.63 7.97
C PHE A 43 19.21 -6.55 9.34
N PRO A 44 18.75 -7.31 10.37
CA PRO A 44 19.20 -7.15 11.75
C PRO A 44 20.69 -7.46 11.98
N ASN A 45 21.29 -8.28 11.11
CA ASN A 45 22.69 -8.72 11.23
C ASN A 45 23.65 -7.99 10.28
N SER A 46 23.16 -7.01 9.51
CA SER A 46 23.97 -6.25 8.55
C SER A 46 24.49 -4.96 9.16
N ILE A 47 25.65 -4.49 8.67
CA ILE A 47 26.09 -3.12 8.93
C ILE A 47 25.08 -2.20 8.21
N ILE A 48 24.38 -1.35 8.95
CA ILE A 48 23.35 -0.47 8.37
C ILE A 48 24.03 0.56 7.47
N VAL A 49 23.96 0.32 6.15
CA VAL A 49 24.38 1.25 5.10
C VAL A 49 23.14 1.91 4.50
N ALA A 50 23.25 3.13 3.96
CA ALA A 50 22.15 3.85 3.33
C ALA A 50 21.38 3.01 2.27
N GLU A 51 22.06 2.13 1.56
CA GLU A 51 21.45 1.21 0.60
C GLU A 51 20.41 0.27 1.24
N HIS A 52 20.68 -0.23 2.45
CA HIS A 52 19.76 -1.11 3.18
C HIS A 52 18.48 -0.37 3.59
N GLN A 53 18.55 0.93 3.85
CA GLN A 53 17.36 1.75 4.08
C GLN A 53 16.51 1.87 2.82
N VAL A 54 17.14 2.08 1.66
CA VAL A 54 16.43 2.14 0.38
C VAL A 54 15.77 0.79 0.07
N TYR A 55 16.49 -0.33 0.24
CA TYR A 55 15.91 -1.66 0.03
C TYR A 55 14.79 -1.99 1.00
N ALA A 56 14.94 -1.67 2.29
CA ALA A 56 13.89 -1.83 3.29
C ALA A 56 12.63 -1.04 2.90
N LEU A 57 12.81 0.20 2.41
CA LEU A 57 11.70 1.04 1.94
C LEU A 57 11.03 0.42 0.71
N LEU A 58 11.79 0.01 -0.29
CA LEU A 58 11.27 -0.64 -1.51
C LEU A 58 10.51 -1.95 -1.21
N LEU A 59 10.86 -2.64 -0.13
CA LEU A 59 10.19 -3.86 0.31
C LEU A 59 8.96 -3.60 1.21
N ALA A 60 8.88 -2.43 1.85
CA ALA A 60 7.78 -2.07 2.75
C ALA A 60 6.65 -1.33 2.03
N VAL A 61 6.97 -0.42 1.10
CA VAL A 61 6.02 0.43 0.37
C VAL A 61 4.96 -0.32 -0.47
N PRO A 62 5.22 -1.51 -1.05
CA PRO A 62 4.23 -2.16 -1.91
C PRO A 62 2.92 -2.49 -1.19
N VAL A 63 2.98 -2.87 0.09
CA VAL A 63 1.80 -3.24 0.88
C VAL A 63 0.82 -2.07 1.07
N PRO A 64 1.21 -0.93 1.68
CA PRO A 64 0.30 0.20 1.84
C PRO A 64 -0.15 0.77 0.49
N LEU A 65 0.75 0.81 -0.50
CA LEU A 65 0.42 1.30 -1.83
C LEU A 65 -0.66 0.42 -2.50
N HIS A 66 -0.54 -0.90 -2.38
CA HIS A 66 -1.55 -1.83 -2.90
C HIS A 66 -2.89 -1.68 -2.19
N LEU A 67 -2.90 -1.49 -0.86
CA LEU A 67 -4.13 -1.22 -0.10
C LEU A 67 -4.83 0.08 -0.53
N ILE A 68 -4.06 1.15 -0.77
CA ILE A 68 -4.60 2.42 -1.30
C ILE A 68 -5.29 2.16 -2.65
N PHE A 69 -4.64 1.44 -3.56
CA PHE A 69 -5.21 1.15 -4.88
C PHE A 69 -6.41 0.19 -4.82
N ILE A 70 -6.45 -0.76 -3.87
CA ILE A 70 -7.64 -1.58 -3.61
C ILE A 70 -8.81 -0.70 -3.16
N GLY A 71 -8.59 0.22 -2.21
CA GLY A 71 -9.63 1.15 -1.77
C GLY A 71 -10.15 2.02 -2.92
N LEU A 72 -9.25 2.54 -3.76
CA LEU A 72 -9.61 3.33 -4.95
C LEU A 72 -10.35 2.50 -6.01
N ILE A 73 -9.92 1.28 -6.32
CA ILE A 73 -10.58 0.47 -7.37
C ILE A 73 -11.99 0.04 -6.95
N LEU A 74 -12.19 -0.27 -5.67
CA LEU A 74 -13.53 -0.57 -5.14
C LEU A 74 -14.45 0.65 -5.22
N GLN A 75 -13.87 1.86 -5.24
CA GLN A 75 -14.59 3.11 -5.44
C GLN A 75 -14.65 3.60 -6.89
N LYS A 76 -14.19 2.81 -7.87
CA LYS A 76 -14.06 3.24 -9.28
C LYS A 76 -15.31 3.91 -9.86
N ARG A 77 -16.52 3.46 -9.47
CA ARG A 77 -17.79 4.04 -9.94
C ARG A 77 -18.08 5.46 -9.46
N TRP A 78 -17.35 5.96 -8.47
CA TRP A 78 -17.47 7.31 -7.91
C TRP A 78 -16.23 8.17 -8.15
N LEU A 79 -15.19 7.62 -8.77
CA LEU A 79 -13.97 8.34 -9.12
C LEU A 79 -14.13 9.02 -10.48
N SER A 80 -13.37 10.10 -10.69
CA SER A 80 -13.21 10.66 -12.02
C SER A 80 -12.52 9.65 -12.93
N GLU A 81 -12.84 9.69 -14.23
CA GLU A 81 -12.24 8.79 -15.22
C GLU A 81 -10.70 8.73 -15.20
N PRO A 82 -9.94 9.85 -15.09
CA PRO A 82 -8.48 9.77 -14.98
C PRO A 82 -8.03 9.03 -13.71
N LEU A 83 -8.70 9.28 -12.57
CA LEU A 83 -8.33 8.66 -11.30
C LEU A 83 -8.67 7.16 -11.29
N ALA A 84 -9.76 6.77 -11.96
CA ALA A 84 -10.12 5.37 -12.18
C ALA A 84 -9.06 4.63 -13.03
N ARG A 85 -8.50 5.26 -14.06
CA ARG A 85 -7.39 4.70 -14.85
C ARG A 85 -6.12 4.57 -14.01
N CYS A 86 -5.78 5.61 -13.24
CA CYS A 86 -4.67 5.56 -12.30
C CYS A 86 -4.81 4.44 -11.27
N ALA A 87 -6.02 4.21 -10.74
CA ALA A 87 -6.29 3.13 -9.80
C ALA A 87 -6.07 1.74 -10.42
N VAL A 88 -6.46 1.54 -11.68
CA VAL A 88 -6.23 0.28 -12.41
C VAL A 88 -4.74 0.04 -12.67
N ILE A 89 -4.02 1.04 -13.16
CA ILE A 89 -2.59 0.93 -13.41
C ILE A 89 -1.85 0.70 -12.09
N GLY A 90 -2.24 1.47 -11.07
CA GLY A 90 -1.69 1.39 -9.72
C GLY A 90 -1.89 0.03 -9.07
N ILE A 91 -3.09 -0.56 -9.14
CA ILE A 91 -3.34 -1.89 -8.53
C ILE A 91 -2.53 -2.99 -9.21
N ILE A 92 -2.39 -2.94 -10.54
CA ILE A 92 -1.59 -3.91 -11.29
C ILE A 92 -0.11 -3.75 -10.93
N GLY A 93 0.42 -2.53 -11.03
CA GLY A 93 1.83 -2.24 -10.75
C GLY A 93 2.21 -2.55 -9.29
N SER A 94 1.40 -2.10 -8.33
CA SER A 94 1.61 -2.39 -6.91
C SER A 94 1.43 -3.88 -6.59
N GLY A 95 0.54 -4.59 -7.28
CA GLY A 95 0.33 -6.03 -7.07
C GLY A 95 1.53 -6.86 -7.54
N VAL A 96 2.08 -6.54 -8.72
CA VAL A 96 3.32 -7.16 -9.21
C VAL A 96 4.48 -6.86 -8.26
N TRP A 97 4.64 -5.59 -7.87
CA TRP A 97 5.68 -5.20 -6.93
C TRP A 97 5.52 -5.88 -5.57
N LEU A 98 4.30 -5.98 -5.04
CA LEU A 98 4.02 -6.71 -3.81
C LEU A 98 4.42 -8.18 -3.93
N GLY A 99 4.10 -8.83 -5.04
CA GLY A 99 4.51 -10.21 -5.32
C GLY A 99 6.03 -10.38 -5.30
N VAL A 100 6.77 -9.48 -5.97
CA VAL A 100 8.24 -9.47 -5.97
C VAL A 100 8.79 -9.23 -4.56
N ALA A 101 8.24 -8.25 -3.83
CA ALA A 101 8.69 -7.92 -2.48
C ALA A 101 8.46 -9.07 -1.49
N LEU A 102 7.33 -9.77 -1.59
CA LEU A 102 7.06 -10.97 -0.81
C LEU A 102 8.00 -12.12 -1.20
N GLY A 103 8.28 -12.30 -2.49
CA GLY A 103 9.26 -13.28 -2.96
C GLY A 103 10.65 -13.04 -2.38
N VAL A 104 11.15 -11.79 -2.46
CA VAL A 104 12.44 -11.42 -1.86
C VAL A 104 12.44 -11.68 -0.35
N LYS A 105 11.37 -11.30 0.37
CA LYS A 105 11.25 -11.53 1.81
C LYS A 105 11.20 -13.01 2.20
N PHE A 106 10.71 -13.88 1.34
CA PHE A 106 10.57 -15.30 1.65
C PHE A 106 11.83 -16.11 1.26
N PHE A 107 12.51 -15.73 0.18
CA PHE A 107 13.64 -16.48 -0.36
C PHE A 107 15.01 -15.90 0.01
N VAL A 108 15.10 -14.61 0.38
CA VAL A 108 16.39 -13.91 0.56
C VAL A 108 16.59 -13.37 1.99
N LEU A 109 15.51 -12.90 2.63
CA LEU A 109 15.53 -12.35 3.99
C LEU A 109 15.04 -13.38 5.01
#